data_AF-A0A1I4RRI2-F1
#
_entry.id   AF-A0A1I4RRI2-F1
#
_cell.length_a   1.000
_cell.length_b   1.000
_cell.length_c   1.000
_cell.angle_alpha   90.00
_cell.angle_beta   90.00
_cell.angle_gamma   90.00
#
_symmetry.space_group_name_H-M   'P 1'
#
loop_
_entity.id
_entity.type
_entity.pdbx_description
1 polymer ?
#
loop_
_entity_poly.entity_id
_entity_poly.type
_entity_poly.pdbx_seq_one_letter_code
_entity_poly.pdbx_strand_id
1 'polypeptide(L)' 'MNLQHARIAELCTSLKLDRIAMDWPHLAQQAASDDVSFADFLEKLLTAEMDARGERTRQTLLKMATLPAVKT' A
#
# COMPACT_ATOMS: atom_id res chain seq x y z
N MET A 1 18.50 12.66 -4.38
CA MET A 1 18.15 11.22 -4.45
C MET A 1 18.42 10.63 -3.08
N ASN A 2 17.37 10.36 -2.28
CA ASN A 2 17.51 9.90 -0.90
C ASN A 2 17.78 8.38 -0.89
N LEU A 3 19.03 7.98 -0.65
CA LEU A 3 19.46 6.56 -0.65
C LEU A 3 18.63 5.70 0.33
N GLN A 4 18.16 6.31 1.42
CA GLN A 4 17.28 5.66 2.39
C GLN A 4 15.93 5.26 1.79
N HIS A 5 15.34 6.11 0.93
CA HIS A 5 14.07 5.79 0.28
C HIS A 5 14.20 4.60 -0.67
N ALA A 6 15.33 4.51 -1.39
CA ALA A 6 15.60 3.38 -2.27
C ALA A 6 15.72 2.06 -1.50
N ARG A 7 16.47 2.04 -0.39
CA ARG A 7 16.58 0.85 0.48
C ARG A 7 15.24 0.42 1.06
N ILE A 8 14.42 1.38 1.49
CA ILE A 8 13.10 1.08 2.04
C ILE A 8 12.19 0.52 0.94
N ALA A 9 12.21 1.10 -0.26
CA ALA A 9 11.46 0.57 -1.40
C ALA A 9 11.84 -0.88 -1.73
N GLU A 10 13.14 -1.21 -1.77
CA GLU A 10 13.59 -2.60 -2.02
C GLU A 10 13.12 -3.59 -0.94
N LEU A 11 13.18 -3.19 0.34
CA LEU A 11 12.65 -4.00 1.45
C LEU A 11 11.14 -4.20 1.33
N CYS A 12 10.40 -3.14 1.01
CA CYS A 12 8.97 -3.20 0.79
C CYS A 12 8.63 -4.13 -0.39
N THR A 13 9.36 -4.04 -1.50
CA THR A 13 9.21 -4.96 -2.65
C THR A 13 9.45 -6.41 -2.25
N SER A 14 10.49 -6.70 -1.46
CA SER A 14 10.79 -8.06 -0.98
C SER A 14 9.66 -8.63 -0.10
N LEU A 15 9.04 -7.79 0.71
CA LEU A 15 7.90 -8.14 1.57
C LEU A 15 6.54 -8.10 0.84
N LYS A 16 6.53 -7.83 -0.47
CA LYS A 16 5.32 -7.61 -1.30
C LYS A 16 4.42 -6.48 -0.77
N LEU A 17 5.03 -5.48 -0.14
CA LEU A 17 4.38 -4.28 0.38
C LEU A 17 4.43 -3.17 -0.69
N ASP A 18 3.75 -3.39 -1.81
CA ASP A 18 3.71 -2.47 -2.95
C ASP A 18 3.08 -1.10 -2.60
N ARG A 19 2.03 -1.07 -1.77
CA ARG A 19 1.38 0.20 -1.41
C ARG A 19 2.28 1.00 -0.49
N ILE A 20 2.97 0.35 0.45
CA ILE A 20 3.96 1.02 1.32
C ILE A 20 5.10 1.56 0.49
N ALA A 21 5.66 0.79 -0.44
CA ALA A 21 6.77 1.26 -1.27
C ALA A 21 6.44 2.57 -2.01
N MET A 22 5.18 2.74 -2.41
CA MET A 22 4.68 3.95 -3.07
C MET A 22 4.33 5.09 -2.10
N ASP A 23 3.58 4.80 -1.03
CA ASP A 23 3.02 5.80 -0.13
C ASP A 23 4.01 6.21 0.99
N TRP A 24 5.02 5.39 1.28
CA TRP A 24 6.07 5.67 2.29
C TRP A 24 6.68 7.06 2.19
N PRO A 25 7.27 7.51 1.06
CA PRO A 25 7.94 8.80 1.00
C PRO A 25 6.98 9.96 1.25
N HIS A 26 5.72 9.82 0.83
CA HIS A 26 4.68 10.82 1.05
C HIS A 26 4.23 10.87 2.52
N LEU A 27 3.95 9.70 3.10
CA LEU A 27 3.52 9.59 4.49
C LEU A 27 4.65 9.95 5.46
N ALA A 28 5.91 9.63 5.15
CA ALA A 28 7.07 9.99 5.96
C ALA A 28 7.27 11.52 5.98
N GLN A 29 7.06 12.18 4.84
CA GLN A 29 7.13 13.63 4.75
C GLN A 29 5.98 14.31 5.52
N GLN A 30 4.75 13.75 5.45
CA GLN A 30 3.63 14.21 6.26
C GLN A 30 3.89 14.01 7.76
N ALA A 31 4.35 12.83 8.18
CA ALA A 31 4.64 12.54 9.58
C ALA A 31 5.71 13.48 10.16
N ALA A 32 6.72 13.83 9.35
CA ALA A 32 7.73 14.83 9.71
C ALA A 32 7.18 16.27 9.77
N SER A 33 6.06 16.57 9.11
CA SER A 33 5.44 17.90 9.08
C SER A 33 4.37 18.06 10.16
N ASP A 34 3.60 17.01 10.45
CA ASP A 34 2.47 17.00 11.38
C ASP A 34 2.86 16.56 12.81
N ASP A 35 4.15 16.39 13.10
CA ASP A 35 4.67 15.88 14.39
C ASP A 35 3.95 14.57 14.82
N VAL A 36 3.63 13.75 13.82
CA VAL A 36 2.87 12.52 14.03
C VAL A 36 3.77 11.50 14.70
N SER A 37 3.26 10.85 15.75
CA SER A 37 3.97 9.75 16.39
C SER A 37 4.30 8.65 15.38
N PHE A 38 5.52 8.11 15.46
CA PHE A 38 5.96 7.00 14.61
C PHE A 38 5.00 5.80 14.63
N ALA A 39 4.33 5.57 15.76
CA ALA A 39 3.32 4.52 15.91
C ALA A 39 2.09 4.76 14.99
N ASP A 40 1.58 5.99 14.96
CA ASP A 40 0.41 6.38 14.18
C ASP A 40 0.74 6.38 12.67
N PHE A 41 1.96 6.81 12.31
CA PHE A 41 2.48 6.67 10.96
C PHE A 41 2.57 5.21 10.50
N LEU A 42 3.13 4.32 11.33
CA LEU A 42 3.23 2.90 11.01
C LEU A 42 1.85 2.25 10.88
N GLU A 43 0.90 2.62 11.75
CA GLU A 43 -0.48 2.13 11.71
C GLU A 43 -1.17 2.53 10.41
N LYS A 44 -1.06 3.80 10.00
CA LYS A 44 -1.61 4.30 8.72
C LYS A 44 -1.03 3.57 7.52
N LEU A 45 0.28 3.32 7.54
CA LEU A 45 1.00 2.62 6.48
C LEU A 45 0.53 1.17 6.32
N LEU A 46 0.39 0.44 7.43
CA LEU A 46 -0.12 -0.93 7.45
C LEU A 46 -1.58 -1.01 7.05
N THR A 47 -2.38 -0.04 7.49
CA THR A 47 -3.81 0.06 7.13
C THR A 47 -3.98 0.29 5.63
N ALA A 48 -3.19 1.19 5.04
CA ALA A 48 -3.21 1.46 3.60
C ALA A 48 -2.87 0.21 2.77
N GLU A 49 -1.94 -0.64 3.23
CA GLU A 49 -1.67 -1.92 2.55
C GLU A 49 -2.79 -2.93 2.68
N MET A 50 -3.33 -3.08 3.89
CA MET A 50 -4.43 -4.00 4.11
C MET A 50 -5.63 -3.62 3.25
N ASP A 51 -5.94 -2.34 3.16
CA ASP A 51 -6.99 -1.81 2.30
C ASP A 51 -6.68 -2.06 0.83
N ALA A 52 -5.46 -1.77 0.35
CA ALA A 52 -5.06 -2.03 -1.02
C ALA A 52 -5.13 -3.52 -1.40
N ARG A 53 -4.78 -4.43 -0.49
CA ARG A 53 -4.92 -5.88 -0.67
C ARG A 53 -6.39 -6.31 -0.67
N GLY A 54 -7.19 -5.76 0.23
CA GLY A 54 -8.62 -6.00 0.33
C GLY A 54 -9.35 -5.54 -0.92
N GLU A 55 -9.05 -4.33 -1.40
CA GLU A 55 -9.63 -3.74 -2.60
C GLU A 55 -9.22 -4.53 -3.85
N ARG A 56 -7.96 -4.93 -4.01
CA ARG A 56 -7.55 -5.82 -5.12
C ARG A 56 -8.33 -7.14 -5.11
N THR A 57 -8.55 -7.71 -3.93
CA THR A 57 -9.30 -8.95 -3.76
C THR A 57 -10.78 -8.74 -4.10
N ARG A 58 -11.39 -7.68 -3.58
CA ARG A 58 -12.77 -7.29 -3.88
C ARG A 58 -12.98 -6.98 -5.35
N GLN A 59 -12.09 -6.20 -5.97
CA GLN A 59 -12.12 -5.88 -7.39
C GLN A 59 -11.99 -7.14 -8.25
N THR A 60 -11.13 -8.09 -7.85
CA THR A 60 -10.99 -9.37 -8.56
C THR A 60 -12.27 -10.20 -8.42
N LEU A 61 -12.84 -10.31 -7.22
CA LEU A 61 -14.10 -11.01 -6.98
C LEU A 61 -15.27 -10.36 -7.71
N LEU A 62 -15.35 -9.03 -7.71
CA LEU A 62 -16.35 -8.26 -8.44
C LEU A 62 -16.19 -8.46 -9.94
N LYS A 63 -14.96 -8.42 -10.49
CA LYS A 63 -14.69 -8.73 -11.91
C LYS A 63 -15.07 -10.16 -12.27
N MET A 64 -14.84 -11.14 -11.39
CA MET A 64 -15.27 -12.52 -11.62
C MET A 64 -16.80 -12.67 -11.53
N ALA A 65 -17.45 -11.94 -10.63
CA ALA A 65 -18.91 -11.93 -10.49
C ALA A 65 -19.62 -11.13 -11.60
N THR A 66 -18.97 -10.13 -12.17
CA THR A 66 -19.45 -9.36 -13.34
C THR A 66 -18.97 -9.94 -14.67
N LEU A 67 -18.09 -10.96 -14.66
CA LEU A 67 -17.84 -11.75 -15.86
C LEU A 67 -19.12 -12.53 -16.15
N PRO A 68 -19.85 -12.24 -17.24
CA PRO A 68 -20.99 -13.06 -17.58
C PRO A 68 -20.44 -14.45 -17.82
N ALA A 69 -21.07 -15.47 -17.23
CA ALA A 69 -21.07 -16.80 -17.82
C ALA A 69 -21.68 -16.65 -19.22
N VAL A 70 -20.89 -16.21 -20.19
CA VAL A 70 -21.27 -16.21 -21.60
C VAL A 70 -21.44 -17.67 -21.94
N LYS A 71 -22.70 -18.08 -21.92
CA LYS A 71 -23.20 -19.32 -22.48
C LYS A 71 -22.80 -19.33 -23.94
N THR A 72 -21.71 -20.00 -24.26
CA THR A 72 -21.38 -20.52 -25.59
C THR A 72 -20.73 -21.86 -25.37
#